data_AF-A0A1R1YHH7-F1
#
_entry.id   AF-A0A1R1YHH7-F1
#
_cell.length_a   1.000
_cell.length_b   1.000
_cell.length_c   1.000
_cell.angle_alpha   90.00
_cell.angle_beta   90.00
_cell.angle_gamma   90.00
#
_symmetry.space_group_name_H-M   'P 1'
#
loop_
_entity.id
_entity.type
_entity.pdbx_description
1 polymer ?
#
loop_
_entity_poly.entity_id
_entity_poly.type
_entity_poly.pdbx_seq_one_letter_code
_entity_poly.pdbx_strand_id
1 'polypeptide(L)'
;MIKTELLPAKFKGDKTDTNTVGIWCKRFKTAISLCKIEPKEAVNLFKLWTEGDAAIWQPEQEESEEAESWTLDDWLKKLNINYSSKTGESNGSVFELAKIKKIDKENMADYNRRFRKYLATIDKKMYTDELIRKIYIDNLAEIDRDLWWKYAQNARPIDLNKIMANISELMDIKDQVEKPAEIAKNTSQSDTAQLEFGKKMDELTAEMKKLALLTQKNGLIEKRDFSNVVCFNCQKKGHT
;
A
#
# COMPACT_ATOMS: atom_id res chain seq x y z
N MET A 1 23.59 -16.06 -39.01
CA MET A 1 24.53 -15.03 -38.51
C MET A 1 24.02 -14.56 -37.16
N ILE A 2 24.78 -14.78 -36.09
CA ILE A 2 24.36 -14.43 -34.72
C ILE A 2 24.42 -12.91 -34.55
N LYS A 3 23.33 -12.28 -34.11
CA LYS A 3 23.30 -10.84 -33.79
C LYS A 3 23.86 -10.63 -32.39
N THR A 4 25.19 -10.52 -32.30
CA THR A 4 25.91 -10.34 -31.03
C THR A 4 25.52 -9.07 -30.28
N GLU A 5 25.05 -8.04 -30.99
CA GLU A 5 24.49 -6.80 -30.43
C GLU A 5 23.28 -7.01 -29.49
N LEU A 6 22.55 -8.13 -29.62
CA LEU A 6 21.40 -8.46 -28.77
C LEU A 6 21.78 -9.25 -27.51
N LEU A 7 23.01 -9.75 -27.40
CA LEU A 7 23.49 -10.47 -26.23
C LEU A 7 23.84 -9.48 -25.11
N PRO A 8 23.67 -9.87 -23.82
CA PRO A 8 24.18 -9.06 -22.72
C PRO A 8 25.71 -8.93 -22.79
N ALA A 9 26.29 -7.99 -22.05
CA ALA A 9 27.73 -7.98 -21.80
C ALA A 9 28.19 -9.35 -21.27
N LYS A 10 29.41 -9.78 -21.60
CA LYS A 10 29.96 -11.06 -21.13
C LYS A 10 30.01 -11.10 -19.60
N PHE A 11 29.78 -12.29 -19.04
CA PHE A 11 29.68 -12.47 -17.59
C PHE A 11 31.02 -12.89 -17.01
N LYS A 12 31.53 -12.14 -16.03
CA LYS A 12 32.85 -12.39 -15.41
C LYS A 12 32.79 -13.26 -14.17
N GLY A 13 31.64 -13.30 -13.48
CA GLY A 13 31.52 -13.93 -12.17
C GLY A 13 32.06 -13.07 -11.02
N ASP A 14 32.38 -11.80 -11.26
CA ASP A 14 33.03 -10.91 -10.30
C ASP A 14 32.11 -9.75 -9.85
N LYS A 15 32.59 -8.92 -8.92
CA LYS A 15 31.84 -7.75 -8.42
C LYS A 15 31.78 -6.58 -9.42
N THR A 16 32.37 -6.71 -10.61
CA THR A 16 32.37 -5.70 -11.68
C THR A 16 31.30 -5.97 -12.74
N ASP A 17 30.63 -7.12 -12.70
CA ASP A 17 29.51 -7.45 -13.59
C ASP A 17 28.36 -6.44 -13.50
N THR A 18 27.91 -5.94 -14.65
CA THR A 18 26.87 -4.88 -14.74
C THR A 18 25.48 -5.36 -14.33
N ASN A 19 25.24 -6.68 -14.29
CA ASN A 19 23.98 -7.29 -13.89
C ASN A 19 24.28 -8.44 -12.93
N THR A 20 23.43 -8.68 -11.93
CA THR A 20 23.52 -9.90 -11.13
C THR A 20 23.31 -11.13 -12.02
N VAL A 21 23.92 -12.28 -11.67
CA VAL A 21 23.85 -13.50 -12.50
C VAL A 21 22.41 -13.88 -12.86
N GLY A 22 21.45 -13.77 -11.93
CA GLY A 22 20.04 -14.08 -12.19
C GLY A 22 19.36 -13.14 -13.19
N ILE A 23 19.80 -11.87 -13.28
CA ILE A 23 19.37 -10.94 -14.32
C ILE A 23 20.07 -11.25 -15.64
N TRP A 24 21.39 -11.53 -15.59
CA TRP A 24 22.19 -11.88 -16.76
C TRP A 24 21.66 -13.15 -17.45
N CYS A 25 21.43 -14.24 -16.72
CA CYS A 25 20.90 -15.50 -17.25
C CYS A 25 19.55 -15.31 -17.96
N LYS A 26 18.67 -14.46 -17.41
CA LYS A 26 17.38 -14.12 -18.04
C LYS A 26 17.58 -13.37 -19.35
N ARG A 27 18.43 -12.34 -19.37
CA ARG A 27 18.74 -11.55 -20.58
C ARG A 27 19.42 -12.42 -21.65
N PHE A 28 20.37 -13.27 -21.25
CA PHE A 28 21.03 -14.23 -22.13
C PHE A 28 20.00 -15.20 -22.75
N LYS A 29 19.17 -15.85 -21.94
CA LYS A 29 18.11 -16.75 -22.43
C LYS A 29 17.13 -16.05 -23.39
N THR A 30 16.73 -14.82 -23.08
CA THR A 30 15.89 -14.01 -23.99
C THR A 30 16.60 -13.74 -25.32
N ALA A 31 17.89 -13.38 -25.31
CA ALA A 31 18.67 -13.14 -26.51
C ALA A 31 18.84 -14.42 -27.37
N ILE A 32 19.10 -15.57 -26.74
CA ILE A 32 19.11 -16.89 -27.41
C ILE A 32 17.78 -17.17 -28.13
N SER A 33 16.65 -16.94 -27.45
CA SER A 33 15.31 -17.14 -28.04
C SER A 33 15.02 -16.15 -29.18
N LEU A 34 15.41 -14.88 -29.05
CA LEU A 34 15.24 -13.86 -30.10
C LEU A 34 16.09 -14.14 -31.34
N CYS A 35 17.32 -14.61 -31.15
CA CYS A 35 18.22 -14.99 -32.23
C CYS A 35 17.91 -16.37 -32.84
N LYS A 36 16.95 -17.13 -32.28
CA LYS A 36 16.55 -18.49 -32.70
C LYS A 36 17.74 -19.46 -32.83
N ILE A 37 18.66 -19.38 -31.87
CA ILE A 37 19.88 -20.20 -31.86
C ILE A 37 19.53 -21.64 -31.45
N GLU A 38 20.11 -22.63 -32.12
CA GLU A 38 19.84 -24.04 -31.79
C GLU A 38 20.38 -24.41 -30.39
N PRO A 39 19.79 -25.39 -29.67
CA PRO A 39 20.19 -25.72 -28.31
C PRO A 39 21.69 -26.05 -28.15
N LYS A 40 22.29 -26.75 -29.13
CA LYS A 40 23.72 -27.09 -29.13
C LYS A 40 24.61 -25.85 -29.35
N GLU A 41 24.24 -25.01 -30.33
CA GLU A 41 24.93 -23.74 -30.58
C GLU A 41 24.81 -22.78 -29.38
N ALA A 42 23.67 -22.80 -28.68
CA ALA A 42 23.43 -21.92 -27.54
C ALA A 42 24.27 -22.32 -26.31
N VAL A 43 24.55 -23.61 -26.10
CA VAL A 43 25.54 -24.06 -25.10
C VAL A 43 26.95 -23.61 -25.50
N ASN A 44 27.37 -23.83 -26.75
CA ASN A 44 28.68 -23.37 -27.23
C ASN A 44 28.84 -21.85 -27.14
N LEU A 45 27.80 -21.09 -27.44
CA LEU A 45 27.78 -19.64 -27.30
C LEU A 45 27.85 -19.21 -25.83
N PHE A 46 27.15 -19.90 -24.92
CA PHE A 46 27.27 -19.67 -23.48
C PHE A 46 28.71 -19.86 -23.00
N LYS A 47 29.38 -20.96 -23.42
CA LYS A 47 30.79 -21.24 -23.14
C LYS A 47 31.78 -20.17 -23.66
N LEU A 48 31.35 -19.35 -24.64
CA LEU A 48 32.12 -18.26 -25.22
C LEU A 48 31.73 -16.87 -24.67
N TRP A 49 30.65 -16.79 -23.87
CA TRP A 49 30.11 -15.55 -23.30
C TRP A 49 30.36 -15.39 -21.80
N THR A 50 31.05 -16.36 -21.20
CA THR A 50 31.71 -16.30 -19.90
C THR A 50 33.14 -15.76 -20.06
N GLU A 51 33.60 -14.98 -19.09
CA GLU A 51 34.97 -14.47 -18.95
C GLU A 51 35.38 -14.54 -17.47
N GLY A 52 36.62 -14.16 -17.13
CA GLY A 52 37.08 -14.05 -15.75
C GLY A 52 36.89 -15.34 -14.93
N ASP A 53 36.45 -15.18 -13.69
CA ASP A 53 36.18 -16.29 -12.76
C ASP A 53 35.14 -17.27 -13.34
N ALA A 54 34.11 -16.78 -14.03
CA ALA A 54 33.08 -17.62 -14.64
C ALA A 54 33.60 -18.53 -15.76
N ALA A 55 34.63 -18.09 -16.49
CA ALA A 55 35.32 -18.92 -17.48
C ALA A 55 36.29 -19.95 -16.86
N ILE A 56 36.75 -19.73 -15.62
CA ILE A 56 37.55 -20.69 -14.86
C ILE A 56 36.66 -21.79 -14.26
N TRP A 57 35.51 -21.42 -13.71
CA TRP A 57 34.54 -22.37 -13.14
C TRP A 57 33.93 -23.33 -14.17
N GLN A 58 33.78 -22.90 -15.42
CA GLN A 58 33.14 -23.71 -16.45
C GLN A 58 33.85 -25.06 -16.69
N PRO A 59 35.18 -25.13 -16.98
CA PRO A 59 35.87 -26.41 -17.12
C PRO A 59 35.84 -27.26 -15.83
N GLU A 60 35.87 -26.64 -14.63
CA GLU A 60 35.70 -27.38 -13.36
C GLU A 60 34.35 -28.11 -13.27
N GLN A 61 33.31 -27.63 -13.95
CA GLN A 61 32.03 -28.35 -14.07
C GLN A 61 32.04 -29.37 -15.22
N GLU A 62 32.74 -29.09 -16.32
CA GLU A 62 32.86 -30.03 -17.46
C GLU A 62 33.64 -31.32 -17.09
N GLU A 63 34.47 -31.29 -16.05
CA GLU A 63 35.09 -32.47 -15.46
C GLU A 63 34.10 -33.41 -14.70
N SER A 64 32.84 -33.00 -14.50
CA SER A 64 31.82 -33.85 -13.89
C SER A 64 31.11 -34.73 -14.93
N GLU A 65 30.90 -36.02 -14.61
CA GLU A 65 30.24 -37.01 -15.49
C GLU A 65 28.82 -36.61 -15.94
N GLU A 66 28.16 -35.69 -15.21
CA GLU A 66 26.83 -35.19 -15.56
C GLU A 66 26.86 -34.14 -16.69
N ALA A 67 27.95 -33.38 -16.83
CA ALA A 67 27.99 -32.13 -17.61
C ALA A 67 27.90 -32.34 -19.13
N GLU A 68 28.28 -33.52 -19.63
CA GLU A 68 28.16 -33.89 -21.04
C GLU A 68 26.69 -33.99 -21.50
N SER A 69 25.75 -34.16 -20.55
CA SER A 69 24.31 -34.21 -20.78
C SER A 69 23.57 -32.88 -20.58
N TRP A 70 24.24 -31.84 -20.04
CA TRP A 70 23.56 -30.63 -19.57
C TRP A 70 23.02 -29.75 -20.69
N THR A 71 21.76 -29.33 -20.54
CA THR A 71 21.17 -28.30 -21.42
C THR A 71 21.66 -26.92 -21.03
N LEU A 72 21.46 -25.92 -21.91
CA LEU A 72 21.71 -24.52 -21.56
C LEU A 72 21.00 -24.08 -20.27
N ASP A 73 19.79 -24.60 -20.01
CA ASP A 73 19.06 -24.26 -18.79
C ASP A 73 19.71 -24.84 -17.53
N ASP A 74 20.43 -25.95 -17.63
CA ASP A 74 21.14 -26.56 -16.50
C ASP A 74 22.46 -25.84 -16.24
N TRP A 75 23.18 -25.46 -17.29
CA TRP A 75 24.32 -24.54 -17.22
C TRP A 75 23.93 -23.19 -16.58
N LEU A 76 22.84 -22.56 -17.01
CA LEU A 76 22.36 -21.30 -16.45
C LEU A 76 21.88 -21.44 -14.99
N LYS A 77 21.32 -22.60 -14.60
CA LYS A 77 20.97 -22.91 -13.20
C LYS A 77 22.19 -23.10 -12.31
N LYS A 78 23.27 -23.69 -12.82
CA LYS A 78 24.54 -23.96 -12.12
C LYS A 78 25.50 -22.76 -12.08
N LEU A 79 25.38 -21.83 -13.04
CA LEU A 79 26.03 -20.50 -13.00
C LEU A 79 25.32 -19.57 -12.00
N ASN A 80 23.98 -19.57 -12.04
CA ASN A 80 23.18 -19.30 -10.84
C ASN A 80 23.51 -20.38 -9.77
N ILE A 81 23.09 -20.26 -8.51
CA ILE A 81 23.67 -21.01 -7.37
C ILE A 81 25.16 -20.68 -7.11
N ASN A 82 26.09 -20.83 -8.07
CA ASN A 82 27.52 -20.59 -7.85
C ASN A 82 27.86 -19.09 -7.74
N TYR A 83 27.56 -18.32 -8.79
CA TYR A 83 27.68 -16.85 -8.82
C TYR A 83 26.41 -16.14 -8.37
N SER A 84 25.38 -16.91 -8.02
CA SER A 84 24.23 -16.43 -7.26
C SER A 84 24.70 -16.30 -5.83
N SER A 85 25.57 -15.31 -5.62
CA SER A 85 26.61 -15.39 -4.60
C SER A 85 26.02 -15.66 -3.22
N LYS A 86 26.75 -16.44 -2.40
CA LYS A 86 26.58 -16.45 -0.94
C LYS A 86 26.94 -15.10 -0.27
N THR A 87 26.93 -14.00 -1.02
CA THR A 87 26.44 -12.73 -0.48
C THR A 87 25.07 -13.00 0.11
N GLY A 88 24.85 -12.63 1.37
CA GLY A 88 23.52 -12.77 1.95
C GLY A 88 22.49 -11.98 1.14
N GLU A 89 21.76 -12.67 0.27
CA GLU A 89 20.31 -12.72 0.48
C GLU A 89 20.16 -13.18 1.92
N SER A 90 20.02 -12.20 2.83
CA SER A 90 19.26 -12.44 4.04
C SER A 90 17.93 -13.00 3.55
N ASN A 91 17.72 -14.31 3.72
CA ASN A 91 16.41 -14.92 3.58
C ASN A 91 15.47 -14.02 4.36
N GLY A 92 14.64 -13.25 3.66
CA GLY A 92 14.15 -11.97 4.20
C GLY A 92 13.52 -12.24 5.55
N SER A 93 14.05 -11.66 6.62
CA SER A 93 13.65 -12.09 7.94
C SER A 93 12.20 -11.68 8.15
N VAL A 94 11.35 -12.62 8.58
CA VAL A 94 9.96 -12.30 8.95
C VAL A 94 9.94 -11.21 10.06
N PHE A 95 10.98 -11.17 10.89
CA PHE A 95 11.20 -10.13 11.90
C PHE A 95 11.66 -8.77 11.32
N GLU A 96 12.23 -8.74 10.12
CA GLU A 96 12.57 -7.51 9.39
C GLU A 96 11.37 -7.01 8.58
N LEU A 97 10.56 -7.92 8.00
CA LEU A 97 9.26 -7.58 7.40
C LEU A 97 8.35 -6.87 8.42
N ALA A 98 8.35 -7.34 9.67
CA ALA A 98 7.66 -6.71 10.81
C ALA A 98 8.28 -5.40 11.32
N LYS A 99 9.40 -4.95 10.73
CA LYS A 99 10.01 -3.63 11.00
C LYS A 99 9.85 -2.66 9.83
N ILE A 100 9.22 -3.08 8.71
CA ILE A 100 9.00 -2.20 7.57
C ILE A 100 7.86 -1.22 7.89
N LYS A 101 8.25 -0.03 8.36
CA LYS A 101 7.37 1.12 8.54
C LYS A 101 7.09 1.82 7.20
N LYS A 102 5.97 2.54 7.13
CA LYS A 102 5.67 3.49 6.03
C LYS A 102 6.62 4.69 6.15
N ILE A 103 7.08 5.23 5.02
CA ILE A 103 7.82 6.50 5.00
C ILE A 103 6.80 7.65 4.89
N ASP A 104 7.01 8.75 5.62
CA ASP A 104 6.01 9.83 5.78
C ASP A 104 5.46 10.45 4.48
N LYS A 105 6.17 10.30 3.34
CA LYS A 105 5.79 10.80 2.01
C LYS A 105 5.43 9.70 1.00
N GLU A 106 5.32 8.45 1.44
CA GLU A 106 5.06 7.29 0.58
C GLU A 106 3.55 7.00 0.52
N ASN A 107 2.98 6.79 -0.68
CA ASN A 107 1.59 6.32 -0.78
C ASN A 107 1.52 4.83 -0.37
N MET A 108 0.38 4.38 0.14
CA MET A 108 0.20 2.98 0.55
C MET A 108 0.39 2.00 -0.60
N ALA A 109 0.10 2.39 -1.85
CA ALA A 109 0.42 1.59 -3.03
C ALA A 109 1.93 1.30 -3.17
N ASP A 110 2.79 2.29 -2.86
CA ASP A 110 4.24 2.16 -2.89
C ASP A 110 4.76 1.32 -1.70
N TYR A 111 4.20 1.54 -0.50
CA TYR A 111 4.46 0.71 0.68
C TYR A 111 4.14 -0.76 0.41
N ASN A 112 2.94 -1.05 -0.13
CA ASN A 112 2.49 -2.39 -0.50
C ASN A 112 3.41 -3.03 -1.55
N ARG A 113 3.91 -2.25 -2.51
CA ARG A 113 4.90 -2.70 -3.49
C ARG A 113 6.24 -3.04 -2.82
N ARG A 114 6.70 -2.25 -1.84
CA ARG A 114 7.94 -2.52 -1.10
C ARG A 114 7.80 -3.76 -0.18
N PHE A 115 6.68 -3.87 0.53
CA PHE A 115 6.34 -5.03 1.37
C PHE A 115 6.30 -6.32 0.54
N ARG A 116 5.63 -6.32 -0.62
CA ARG A 116 5.62 -7.47 -1.55
C ARG A 116 7.00 -7.82 -2.12
N LYS A 117 7.83 -6.82 -2.45
CA LYS A 117 9.21 -7.05 -2.91
C LYS A 117 10.04 -7.74 -1.83
N TYR A 118 9.96 -7.27 -0.58
CA TYR A 118 10.68 -7.90 0.54
C TYR A 118 10.14 -9.30 0.85
N LEU A 119 8.82 -9.49 0.81
CA LEU A 119 8.20 -10.80 0.99
C LEU A 119 8.67 -11.83 -0.05
N ALA A 120 8.92 -11.41 -1.30
CA ALA A 120 9.45 -12.28 -2.35
C ALA A 120 10.91 -12.73 -2.11
N THR A 121 11.63 -12.10 -1.17
CA THR A 121 12.98 -12.49 -0.71
C THR A 121 12.93 -13.50 0.46
N ILE A 122 11.75 -13.83 0.98
CA ILE A 122 11.57 -14.82 2.04
C ILE A 122 11.24 -16.19 1.42
N ASP A 123 11.93 -17.26 1.82
CA ASP A 123 11.52 -18.62 1.48
C ASP A 123 10.10 -18.88 2.02
N LYS A 124 9.21 -19.39 1.16
CA LYS A 124 7.82 -19.77 1.49
C LYS A 124 7.73 -20.79 2.62
N LYS A 125 8.80 -21.54 2.90
CA LYS A 125 8.88 -22.46 4.05
C LYS A 125 9.05 -21.76 5.40
N MET A 126 9.52 -20.51 5.41
CA MET A 126 9.84 -19.73 6.63
C MET A 126 8.64 -18.94 7.17
N TYR A 127 7.49 -18.97 6.51
CA TYR A 127 6.31 -18.22 6.91
C TYR A 127 5.01 -18.98 6.65
N THR A 128 3.92 -18.52 7.27
CA THR A 128 2.55 -18.86 6.86
C THR A 128 1.83 -17.59 6.39
N ASP A 129 0.85 -17.73 5.50
CA ASP A 129 0.06 -16.59 5.01
C ASP A 129 -0.68 -15.87 6.14
N GLU A 130 -1.00 -16.58 7.23
CA GLU A 130 -1.57 -15.98 8.45
C GLU A 130 -0.57 -15.10 9.21
N LEU A 131 0.69 -15.54 9.32
CA LEU A 131 1.74 -14.79 10.01
C LEU A 131 2.02 -13.46 9.30
N ILE A 132 2.13 -13.48 7.96
CA ILE A 132 2.30 -12.25 7.17
C ILE A 132 1.07 -11.34 7.29
N ARG A 133 -0.14 -11.92 7.29
CA ARG A 133 -1.38 -11.15 7.46
C ARG A 133 -1.41 -10.40 8.79
N LYS A 134 -1.01 -11.06 9.89
CA LYS A 134 -0.85 -10.42 11.20
C LYS A 134 0.18 -9.31 11.15
N ILE A 135 1.40 -9.60 10.69
CA ILE A 135 2.49 -8.61 10.56
C ILE A 135 2.06 -7.37 9.76
N TYR A 136 1.36 -7.56 8.64
CA TYR A 136 0.87 -6.46 7.83
C TYR A 136 -0.23 -5.65 8.53
N ILE A 137 -1.12 -6.30 9.29
CA ILE A 137 -2.14 -5.62 10.11
C ILE A 137 -1.48 -4.89 11.29
N ASP A 138 -0.48 -5.47 11.94
CA ASP A 138 0.26 -4.86 13.04
C ASP A 138 1.04 -3.62 12.56
N ASN A 139 1.68 -3.69 11.39
CA ASN A 139 2.27 -2.52 10.73
C ASN A 139 1.21 -1.46 10.36
N LEU A 140 -0.01 -1.86 9.99
CA LEU A 140 -1.10 -0.93 9.71
C LEU A 140 -1.55 -0.17 10.97
N ALA A 141 -1.42 -0.76 12.17
CA ALA A 141 -1.74 -0.08 13.43
C ALA A 141 -0.89 1.18 13.68
N GLU A 142 0.33 1.22 13.16
CA GLU A 142 1.20 2.40 13.22
C GLU A 142 0.87 3.44 12.13
N ILE A 143 0.19 3.03 11.05
CA ILE A 143 -0.14 3.89 9.90
C ILE A 143 -1.51 4.53 10.07
N ASP A 144 -2.54 3.74 10.35
CA ASP A 144 -3.92 4.20 10.51
C ASP A 144 -4.69 3.27 11.46
N ARG A 145 -5.12 3.84 12.59
CA ARG A 145 -5.75 3.09 13.68
C ARG A 145 -7.17 2.63 13.36
N ASP A 146 -7.90 3.36 12.53
CA ASP A 146 -9.29 3.06 12.19
C ASP A 146 -9.35 1.93 11.15
N LEU A 147 -8.44 1.98 10.17
CA LEU A 147 -8.24 0.88 9.22
C LEU A 147 -7.73 -0.36 9.92
N TRP A 148 -6.75 -0.25 10.84
CA TRP A 148 -6.32 -1.36 11.69
C TRP A 148 -7.51 -2.00 12.43
N TRP A 149 -8.31 -1.22 13.13
CA TRP A 149 -9.46 -1.71 13.91
C TRP A 149 -10.47 -2.46 13.02
N LYS A 150 -10.74 -1.95 11.80
CA LYS A 150 -11.60 -2.59 10.80
C LYS A 150 -11.08 -3.97 10.36
N TYR A 151 -9.77 -4.16 10.21
CA TYR A 151 -9.20 -5.45 9.81
C TYR A 151 -8.93 -6.39 10.98
N ALA A 152 -8.58 -5.87 12.16
CA ALA A 152 -8.33 -6.65 13.38
C ALA A 152 -9.58 -7.39 13.88
N GLN A 153 -10.79 -6.85 13.67
CA GLN A 153 -12.05 -7.52 14.02
C GLN A 153 -12.38 -8.73 13.12
N ASN A 154 -11.78 -8.84 11.93
CA ASN A 154 -12.14 -9.89 10.97
C ASN A 154 -11.49 -11.22 11.32
N ALA A 155 -12.22 -12.08 12.05
CA ALA A 155 -11.80 -13.44 12.39
C ALA A 155 -11.70 -14.41 11.18
N ARG A 156 -12.13 -13.99 9.97
CA ARG A 156 -12.02 -14.80 8.75
C ARG A 156 -10.72 -14.46 8.01
N PRO A 157 -9.98 -15.44 7.45
CA PRO A 157 -8.78 -15.18 6.67
C PRO A 157 -9.13 -14.52 5.33
N ILE A 158 -9.13 -13.19 5.30
CA ILE A 158 -9.22 -12.39 4.07
C ILE A 158 -7.83 -12.39 3.40
N ASP A 159 -7.76 -12.73 2.12
CA ASP A 159 -6.50 -12.75 1.36
C ASP A 159 -5.71 -11.43 1.49
N LEU A 160 -4.38 -11.54 1.60
CA LEU A 160 -3.47 -10.42 1.83
C LEU A 160 -3.56 -9.39 0.69
N ASN A 161 -3.73 -9.84 -0.56
CA ASN A 161 -3.82 -8.92 -1.70
C ASN A 161 -5.12 -8.13 -1.69
N LYS A 162 -6.23 -8.74 -1.22
CA LYS A 162 -7.51 -8.04 -1.03
C LYS A 162 -7.43 -7.01 0.10
N ILE A 163 -6.77 -7.36 1.20
CA ILE A 163 -6.50 -6.41 2.30
C ILE A 163 -5.67 -5.22 1.77
N MET A 164 -4.56 -5.46 1.06
CA MET A 164 -3.70 -4.42 0.48
C MET A 164 -4.44 -3.52 -0.51
N ALA A 165 -5.27 -4.08 -1.39
CA ALA A 165 -6.06 -3.33 -2.37
C ALA A 165 -7.09 -2.43 -1.67
N ASN A 166 -7.94 -3.02 -0.82
CA ASN A 166 -8.98 -2.29 -0.10
C ASN A 166 -8.40 -1.17 0.80
N ILE A 167 -7.21 -1.36 1.39
CA ILE A 167 -6.55 -0.33 2.19
C ILE A 167 -6.00 0.81 1.31
N SER A 168 -5.45 0.50 0.13
CA SER A 168 -5.05 1.55 -0.81
C SER A 168 -6.26 2.40 -1.19
N GLU A 169 -7.35 1.76 -1.65
CA GLU A 169 -8.59 2.45 -2.03
C GLU A 169 -9.15 3.30 -0.88
N LEU A 170 -9.19 2.78 0.35
CA LEU A 170 -9.70 3.53 1.51
C LEU A 170 -8.78 4.70 1.92
N MET A 171 -7.46 4.57 1.80
CA MET A 171 -6.54 5.70 2.01
C MET A 171 -6.58 6.71 0.87
N ASP A 172 -6.64 6.28 -0.39
CA ASP A 172 -6.78 7.16 -1.55
C ASP A 172 -8.10 7.96 -1.47
N ILE A 173 -9.18 7.37 -0.93
CA ILE A 173 -10.44 8.07 -0.60
C ILE A 173 -10.26 9.02 0.59
N LYS A 174 -9.61 8.59 1.69
CA LYS A 174 -9.36 9.45 2.86
C LYS A 174 -8.52 10.68 2.50
N ASP A 175 -7.45 10.50 1.73
CA ASP A 175 -6.64 11.57 1.14
C ASP A 175 -7.47 12.55 0.29
N GLN A 176 -8.44 12.05 -0.48
CA GLN A 176 -9.37 12.88 -1.28
C GLN A 176 -10.40 13.62 -0.43
N VAL A 177 -10.69 13.15 0.79
CA VAL A 177 -11.62 13.77 1.76
C VAL A 177 -10.89 14.69 2.74
N GLU A 178 -9.58 14.53 2.94
CA GLU A 178 -8.73 15.44 3.73
C GLU A 178 -8.15 16.60 2.88
N LYS A 179 -7.83 16.38 1.59
CA LYS A 179 -7.38 17.44 0.65
C LYS A 179 -8.34 18.64 0.41
N PRO A 180 -9.66 18.57 0.62
CA PRO A 180 -10.53 19.76 0.62
C PRO A 180 -10.18 20.76 1.72
N ALA A 181 -9.51 20.34 2.80
CA ALA A 181 -9.16 21.21 3.92
C ALA A 181 -7.91 22.09 3.65
N GLU A 182 -6.97 21.65 2.80
CA GLU A 182 -5.73 22.41 2.53
C GLU A 182 -5.86 23.41 1.36
N ILE A 183 -6.83 23.21 0.45
CA ILE A 183 -7.11 24.17 -0.64
C ILE A 183 -7.80 25.45 -0.09
N ALA A 184 -8.39 25.38 1.10
CA ALA A 184 -9.16 26.47 1.73
C ALA A 184 -8.35 27.71 2.17
N LYS A 185 -7.04 27.80 1.87
CA LYS A 185 -6.23 29.01 2.13
C LYS A 185 -6.01 29.95 0.95
N ASN A 186 -6.36 29.54 -0.28
CA ASN A 186 -6.09 30.34 -1.49
C ASN A 186 -7.27 30.37 -2.48
N THR A 187 -8.44 30.87 -2.07
CA THR A 187 -9.38 31.61 -2.96
C THR A 187 -10.38 32.42 -2.12
N SER A 188 -10.35 33.74 -2.27
CA SER A 188 -11.12 34.72 -1.48
C SER A 188 -12.60 34.82 -1.93
N GLN A 189 -13.39 33.76 -1.79
CA GLN A 189 -14.82 33.73 -2.22
C GLN A 189 -15.81 33.08 -1.22
N SER A 190 -15.39 32.63 -0.03
CA SER A 190 -16.29 32.03 0.97
C SER A 190 -17.11 33.03 1.79
N ASP A 191 -16.56 34.22 2.06
CA ASP A 191 -17.04 35.08 3.14
C ASP A 191 -18.41 35.70 2.83
N THR A 192 -18.69 36.00 1.56
CA THR A 192 -19.97 36.57 1.11
C THR A 192 -21.15 35.63 1.36
N ALA A 193 -20.96 34.32 1.14
CA ALA A 193 -22.03 33.33 1.30
C ALA A 193 -22.39 33.07 2.77
N GLN A 194 -21.39 33.02 3.66
CA GLN A 194 -21.63 32.90 5.10
C GLN A 194 -22.24 34.19 5.69
N LEU A 195 -21.80 35.37 5.24
CA LEU A 195 -22.41 36.64 5.65
C LEU A 195 -23.87 36.80 5.21
N GLU A 196 -24.24 36.32 4.00
CA GLU A 196 -25.64 36.30 3.58
C GLU A 196 -26.49 35.31 4.39
N PHE A 197 -25.97 34.12 4.70
CA PHE A 197 -26.71 33.13 5.48
C PHE A 197 -26.94 33.59 6.91
N GLY A 198 -25.93 34.22 7.54
CA GLY A 198 -26.06 34.87 8.85
C GLY A 198 -27.16 35.94 8.85
N LYS A 199 -27.13 36.87 7.88
CA LYS A 199 -28.18 37.90 7.74
C LYS A 199 -29.59 37.31 7.60
N LYS A 200 -29.77 36.28 6.77
CA LYS A 200 -31.07 35.61 6.58
C LYS A 200 -31.56 34.92 7.88
N MET A 201 -30.66 34.37 8.68
CA MET A 201 -30.98 33.78 9.99
C MET A 201 -31.32 34.83 11.06
N ASP A 202 -30.61 35.97 11.07
CA ASP A 202 -30.91 37.09 11.97
C ASP A 202 -32.29 37.71 11.65
N GLU A 203 -32.60 37.86 10.35
CA GLU A 203 -33.87 38.38 9.86
C GLU A 203 -35.03 37.44 10.23
N LEU A 204 -34.88 36.13 9.99
CA LEU A 204 -35.84 35.09 10.42
C LEU A 204 -36.04 35.10 11.95
N THR A 205 -34.97 35.25 12.73
CA THR A 205 -35.03 35.33 14.19
C THR A 205 -35.76 36.59 14.67
N ALA A 206 -35.58 37.72 13.96
CA ALA A 206 -36.31 38.95 14.23
C ALA A 206 -37.81 38.83 13.90
N GLU A 207 -38.18 38.14 12.81
CA GLU A 207 -39.58 37.88 12.48
C GLU A 207 -40.25 36.90 13.45
N MET A 208 -39.57 35.83 13.87
CA MET A 208 -40.08 34.94 14.92
C MET A 208 -40.31 35.68 16.26
N LYS A 209 -39.41 36.61 16.63
CA LYS A 209 -39.62 37.48 17.81
C LYS A 209 -40.83 38.41 17.64
N LYS A 210 -41.05 38.99 16.45
CA LYS A 210 -42.25 39.79 16.15
C LYS A 210 -43.53 38.94 16.24
N LEU A 211 -43.52 37.72 15.70
CA LEU A 211 -44.64 36.79 15.81
C LEU A 211 -44.95 36.41 17.26
N ALA A 212 -43.93 36.12 18.08
CA ALA A 212 -44.09 35.85 19.51
C ALA A 212 -44.65 37.06 20.30
N LEU A 213 -44.26 38.29 19.92
CA LEU A 213 -44.83 39.51 20.50
C LEU A 213 -46.26 39.78 20.03
N LEU A 214 -46.62 39.41 18.79
CA LEU A 214 -47.97 39.52 18.27
C LEU A 214 -48.91 38.49 18.91
N THR A 215 -48.46 37.25 19.19
CA THR A 215 -49.27 36.28 19.94
C THR A 215 -49.45 36.67 21.42
N GLN A 216 -48.48 37.39 22.01
CA GLN A 216 -48.67 38.03 23.32
C GLN A 216 -49.62 39.24 23.28
N LYS A 217 -49.58 40.08 22.24
CA LYS A 217 -50.43 41.28 22.13
C LYS A 217 -51.87 40.99 21.70
N ASN A 218 -52.10 40.00 20.83
CA ASN A 218 -53.41 39.70 20.26
C ASN A 218 -54.29 38.78 21.14
N GLY A 219 -54.01 38.67 22.45
CA GLY A 219 -54.97 38.15 23.43
C GLY A 219 -55.36 36.67 23.29
N LEU A 220 -54.66 35.86 22.49
CA LEU A 220 -54.93 34.43 22.34
C LEU A 220 -54.49 33.57 23.53
N ILE A 221 -53.80 34.17 24.50
CA ILE A 221 -53.78 33.68 25.87
C ILE A 221 -54.87 34.47 26.61
N GLU A 222 -56.10 33.95 26.58
CA GLU A 222 -57.10 34.34 27.57
C GLU A 222 -56.45 34.23 28.96
N LYS A 223 -56.47 35.32 29.73
CA LYS A 223 -56.01 35.28 31.11
C LYS A 223 -56.91 34.29 31.84
N ARG A 224 -56.41 33.07 32.10
CA ARG A 224 -57.14 32.04 32.83
C ARG A 224 -57.67 32.67 34.12
N ASP A 225 -58.99 32.70 34.26
CA ASP A 225 -59.62 33.45 35.34
C ASP A 225 -59.54 32.65 36.65
N PHE A 226 -58.44 32.84 37.37
CA PHE A 226 -58.16 32.17 38.63
C PHE A 226 -59.05 32.66 39.79
N SER A 227 -60.00 33.57 39.55
CA SER A 227 -60.92 34.12 40.57
C SER A 227 -61.69 33.05 41.36
N ASN A 228 -61.94 31.90 40.74
CA ASN A 228 -62.60 30.74 41.38
C ASN A 228 -61.64 29.63 41.84
N VAL A 229 -60.33 29.74 41.57
CA VAL A 229 -59.33 28.77 42.01
C VAL A 229 -58.85 29.12 43.42
N VAL A 230 -58.97 28.16 44.34
CA VAL A 230 -58.51 28.26 45.73
C VAL A 230 -57.15 27.58 45.84
N CYS A 231 -56.12 28.32 46.26
CA CYS A 231 -54.80 27.76 46.50
C CYS A 231 -54.86 26.72 47.63
N PHE A 232 -54.39 25.49 47.37
CA PHE A 232 -54.43 24.41 48.35
C PHE A 232 -53.55 24.68 49.58
N ASN A 233 -52.48 25.47 49.42
CA ASN A 233 -51.50 25.74 50.46
C ASN A 233 -51.87 26.92 51.40
N CYS A 234 -52.72 27.85 50.95
CA CYS A 234 -53.10 29.02 51.75
C CYS A 234 -54.61 29.33 51.81
N GLN A 235 -55.45 28.54 51.13
CA GLN A 235 -56.92 28.65 51.08
C GLN A 235 -57.49 29.99 50.57
N LYS A 236 -56.65 30.85 49.99
CA LYS A 236 -57.07 32.10 49.35
C LYS A 236 -57.38 31.88 47.87
N LYS A 237 -58.36 32.63 47.35
CA LYS A 237 -58.74 32.63 45.93
C LYS A 237 -57.79 33.46 45.07
N GLY A 238 -57.74 33.20 43.76
CA GLY A 238 -57.05 34.03 42.78
C GLY A 238 -55.65 33.55 42.36
N HIS A 239 -55.16 32.43 42.90
CA HIS A 239 -53.90 31.80 42.49
C HIS A 239 -53.90 30.29 42.77
N THR A 240 -53.00 29.57 42.09
CA THR A 240 -52.64 28.18 42.35
C THR A 240 -51.59 28.08 43.44
#